data_AF-A0A2E4P8G1-F1
#
_entry.id   AF-A0A2E4P8G1-F1
#
_cell.length_a   1.000
_cell.length_b   1.000
_cell.length_c   1.000
_cell.angle_alpha   90.00
_cell.angle_beta   90.00
_cell.angle_gamma   90.00
#
_symmetry.space_group_name_H-M   'P 1'
#
loop_
_entity.id
_entity.type
_entity.pdbx_description
1 polymer ?
#
loop_
_entity_poly.entity_id
_entity_poly.type
_entity_poly.pdbx_seq_one_letter_code
_entity_poly.pdbx_strand_id
1 'polypeptide(L)'
;MPESVPQFRKAQVKQLQGYLYFFEQILADLFSQLYNAKELLNTTTLKDSYFTNYLSNISGFYSDEVLTDELKAAFEATGVSGDAVYETQEQFYNRRNRALDHLIARFGESFNDYVFMMYQMQYENTGLGTMFIDNIELIEDKQNFLEAYPQISSNRAIAKNYTLKWPPNTYVAYSNYWNIFNIGGYAERAARLLGINTWPLQPSDYDNPKTYFILNVNNEAVRFDFVNPETQLPQKKRWANTNIADAVNYAYKEENPGEVYAYLQYSGNDILKLDKKFSDNNEAVGYINKLIETLALPYEYFYCLEHILLRPFESMTQEEEPDNPNHLSDLLPVCLGDDCQGESGTDPYSFKASIVLPGWMGRFTNISFRKYAEKIFRQEAPAHVLLKICWVGTEDMTAFKKAYIDWCKSYNGFRIAETKKDYTDPVIAKHLKNHRELIKVMGQLNNTYPPGHLYDCHSSEKSSPIILGNSVLGNL
;
A
#
# COMPACT_ATOMS: atom_id res chain seq x y z
N MET A 1 -8.87 -31.60 -52.86
CA MET A 1 -8.62 -32.85 -53.65
C MET A 1 -9.57 -32.91 -54.84
N PRO A 2 -9.17 -33.52 -55.98
CA PRO A 2 -10.05 -33.70 -57.14
C PRO A 2 -11.31 -34.51 -56.81
N GLU A 3 -12.43 -34.24 -57.49
CA GLU A 3 -13.70 -34.94 -57.25
C GLU A 3 -13.62 -36.45 -57.53
N SER A 4 -12.71 -36.86 -58.43
CA SER A 4 -12.49 -38.24 -58.88
C SER A 4 -11.94 -39.22 -57.84
N VAL A 5 -11.52 -38.74 -56.66
CA VAL A 5 -10.97 -39.58 -55.60
C VAL A 5 -12.09 -40.35 -54.86
N PRO A 6 -11.94 -41.67 -54.63
CA PRO A 6 -12.93 -42.47 -53.90
C PRO A 6 -13.25 -41.91 -52.50
N GLN A 7 -14.51 -41.95 -52.07
CA GLN A 7 -14.93 -41.46 -50.75
C GLN A 7 -14.14 -42.08 -49.60
N PHE A 8 -13.83 -43.38 -49.69
CA PHE A 8 -13.00 -44.07 -48.70
C PHE A 8 -11.62 -43.42 -48.53
N ARG A 9 -10.98 -43.02 -49.64
CA ARG A 9 -9.68 -42.35 -49.59
C ARG A 9 -9.79 -40.95 -48.98
N LYS A 10 -10.89 -40.22 -49.26
CA LYS A 10 -11.17 -38.92 -48.63
C LYS A 10 -11.33 -39.07 -47.10
N ALA A 11 -12.01 -40.12 -46.63
CA ALA A 11 -12.14 -40.41 -45.20
C ALA A 11 -10.81 -40.76 -44.53
N GLN A 12 -9.95 -41.57 -45.17
CA GLN A 12 -8.61 -41.89 -44.67
C GLN A 12 -7.73 -40.63 -44.51
N VAL A 13 -7.82 -39.68 -45.46
CA VAL A 13 -7.08 -38.41 -45.36
C VAL A 13 -7.56 -37.59 -44.17
N LYS A 14 -8.88 -37.46 -43.96
CA LYS A 14 -9.44 -36.76 -42.79
C LYS A 14 -9.04 -37.41 -41.47
N GLN A 15 -9.00 -38.74 -41.42
CA GLN A 15 -8.55 -39.47 -40.24
C GLN A 15 -7.08 -39.17 -39.92
N LEU A 16 -6.22 -39.13 -40.95
CA LEU A 16 -4.81 -38.78 -40.79
C LEU A 16 -4.63 -37.32 -40.36
N GLN A 17 -5.37 -36.39 -40.96
CA GLN A 17 -5.40 -34.97 -40.58
C GLN A 17 -5.78 -34.82 -39.10
N GLY A 18 -6.86 -35.47 -38.65
CA GLY A 18 -7.26 -35.44 -37.24
C GLY A 18 -6.20 -36.02 -36.29
N TYR A 19 -5.52 -37.11 -36.70
CA TYR A 19 -4.42 -37.67 -35.92
C TYR A 19 -3.22 -36.71 -35.81
N LEU A 20 -2.83 -36.07 -36.91
CA LEU A 20 -1.69 -35.14 -36.93
C LEU A 20 -1.99 -33.82 -36.23
N TYR A 21 -3.23 -33.33 -36.30
CA TYR A 21 -3.67 -32.08 -35.67
C TYR A 21 -3.27 -32.01 -34.19
N PHE A 22 -3.43 -33.10 -33.45
CA PHE A 22 -3.05 -33.18 -32.04
C PHE A 22 -1.54 -32.93 -31.81
N PHE A 23 -0.67 -33.55 -32.62
CA PHE A 23 0.78 -33.38 -32.48
C PHE A 23 1.24 -32.00 -32.96
N GLU A 24 0.61 -31.48 -34.01
CA GLU A 24 0.92 -30.15 -34.53
C GLU A 24 0.49 -29.06 -33.55
N GLN A 25 -0.62 -29.23 -32.83
CA GLN A 25 -1.04 -28.30 -31.78
C GLN A 25 -0.01 -28.28 -30.64
N ILE A 26 0.48 -29.44 -30.19
CA ILE A 26 1.55 -29.53 -29.17
C ILE A 26 2.81 -28.78 -29.63
N LEU A 27 3.20 -28.93 -30.90
CA LEU A 27 4.35 -28.23 -31.46
C LEU A 27 4.10 -26.72 -31.54
N ALA A 28 2.92 -26.30 -31.99
CA ALA A 28 2.54 -24.89 -32.06
C ALA A 28 2.59 -24.24 -30.68
N ASP A 29 2.09 -24.92 -29.65
CA ASP A 29 2.11 -24.44 -28.26
C ASP A 29 3.54 -24.38 -27.72
N LEU A 30 4.40 -25.38 -28.01
CA LEU A 30 5.82 -25.34 -27.62
C LEU A 30 6.53 -24.12 -28.25
N PHE A 31 6.32 -23.87 -29.53
CA PHE A 31 6.92 -22.73 -30.23
C PHE A 31 6.34 -21.40 -29.70
N SER A 32 5.05 -21.34 -29.41
CA SER A 32 4.42 -20.17 -28.79
C SER A 32 5.00 -19.89 -27.40
N GLN A 33 5.20 -20.92 -26.58
CA GLN A 33 5.83 -20.79 -25.28
C GLN A 33 7.27 -20.29 -25.38
N LEU A 34 8.06 -20.81 -26.33
CA LEU A 34 9.44 -20.38 -26.55
C LEU A 34 9.50 -18.92 -27.03
N TYR A 35 8.63 -18.55 -27.97
CA TYR A 35 8.55 -17.20 -28.51
C TYR A 35 8.20 -16.16 -27.44
N ASN A 36 7.25 -16.51 -26.57
CA ASN A 36 6.77 -15.64 -25.49
C ASN A 36 7.52 -15.84 -24.16
N ALA A 37 8.60 -16.63 -24.13
CA ALA A 37 9.40 -16.83 -22.92
C ALA A 37 9.94 -15.51 -22.34
N LYS A 38 10.21 -14.53 -23.21
CA LYS A 38 10.61 -13.17 -22.80
C LYS A 38 9.52 -12.46 -21.99
N GLU A 39 8.25 -12.67 -22.31
CA GLU A 39 7.13 -12.04 -21.61
C GLU A 39 6.99 -12.64 -20.20
N LEU A 40 7.12 -13.97 -20.09
CA LEU A 40 7.15 -14.65 -18.79
C LEU A 40 8.30 -14.18 -17.89
N LEU A 41 9.44 -13.80 -18.48
CA LEU A 41 10.63 -13.29 -17.79
C LEU A 41 10.71 -11.75 -17.81
N ASN A 42 9.58 -11.07 -17.99
CA ASN A 42 9.45 -9.62 -17.92
C ASN A 42 8.63 -9.20 -16.68
N THR A 43 8.61 -7.92 -16.32
CA THR A 43 7.79 -7.34 -15.25
C THR A 43 6.38 -6.95 -15.71
N THR A 44 6.08 -7.04 -17.00
CA THR A 44 4.76 -6.70 -17.56
C THR A 44 3.63 -7.56 -16.97
N THR A 45 2.46 -6.97 -16.78
CA THR A 45 1.26 -7.71 -16.34
C THR A 45 0.84 -8.69 -17.43
N LEU A 46 0.68 -9.95 -17.05
CA LEU A 46 0.27 -11.04 -17.92
C LEU A 46 -1.08 -11.58 -17.46
N LYS A 47 -1.88 -12.04 -18.42
CA LYS A 47 -3.11 -12.80 -18.15
C LYS A 47 -2.80 -14.28 -17.91
N ASP A 48 -1.92 -14.83 -18.74
CA ASP A 48 -1.61 -16.27 -18.81
C ASP A 48 -0.08 -16.49 -18.84
N SER A 49 0.39 -17.65 -18.36
CA SER A 49 1.81 -18.04 -18.32
C SER A 49 2.13 -19.17 -19.31
N TYR A 50 1.11 -19.91 -19.71
CA TYR A 50 1.15 -20.80 -20.88
C TYR A 50 0.64 -20.07 -22.10
N PHE A 51 1.52 -19.88 -23.08
CA PHE A 51 1.19 -19.26 -24.35
C PHE A 51 0.85 -20.33 -25.36
N THR A 52 -0.36 -20.27 -25.89
CA THR A 52 -0.85 -21.20 -26.91
C THR A 52 -0.99 -20.49 -28.24
N ASN A 53 -0.96 -21.24 -29.33
CA ASN A 53 -1.33 -20.71 -30.64
C ASN A 53 -2.15 -21.77 -31.38
N TYR A 54 -3.45 -21.50 -31.51
CA TYR A 54 -4.36 -22.42 -32.18
C TYR A 54 -4.02 -22.52 -33.67
N LEU A 55 -3.96 -23.75 -34.18
CA LEU A 55 -3.68 -24.00 -35.61
C LEU A 55 -4.71 -23.36 -36.55
N SER A 56 -5.93 -23.09 -36.07
CA SER A 56 -6.96 -22.34 -36.81
C SER A 56 -6.55 -20.92 -37.19
N ASN A 57 -5.55 -20.35 -36.50
CA ASN A 57 -5.04 -19.01 -36.81
C ASN A 57 -4.08 -19.00 -38.01
N ILE A 58 -3.69 -20.18 -38.52
CA ILE A 58 -2.73 -20.33 -39.62
C ILE A 58 -3.51 -20.49 -40.93
N SER A 59 -3.40 -19.50 -41.81
CA SER A 59 -4.10 -19.53 -43.10
C SER A 59 -3.58 -20.66 -44.01
N GLY A 60 -4.50 -21.36 -44.67
CA GLY A 60 -4.18 -22.46 -45.58
C GLY A 60 -3.84 -23.78 -44.88
N PHE A 61 -4.03 -23.88 -43.57
CA PHE A 61 -3.92 -25.13 -42.84
C PHE A 61 -5.22 -25.95 -42.93
N TYR A 62 -5.13 -27.28 -42.78
CA TYR A 62 -6.30 -28.16 -42.83
C TYR A 62 -7.14 -28.15 -41.54
N SER A 63 -6.85 -27.22 -40.62
CA SER A 63 -7.54 -27.03 -39.34
C SER A 63 -9.04 -26.84 -39.54
N ASP A 64 -9.46 -26.12 -40.59
CA ASP A 64 -10.88 -25.86 -40.88
C ASP A 64 -11.62 -27.12 -41.35
N GLU A 65 -10.89 -28.10 -41.90
CA GLU A 65 -11.45 -29.40 -42.30
C GLU A 65 -11.61 -30.36 -41.11
N VAL A 66 -10.87 -30.14 -40.02
CA VAL A 66 -10.84 -30.97 -38.80
C VAL A 66 -11.72 -30.40 -37.70
N LEU A 67 -11.63 -29.09 -37.43
CA LEU A 67 -12.45 -28.34 -36.49
C LEU A 67 -13.69 -27.79 -37.19
N THR A 68 -14.62 -28.68 -37.53
CA THR A 68 -15.92 -28.28 -38.06
C THR A 68 -16.70 -27.47 -37.02
N ASP A 69 -17.62 -26.62 -37.48
CA ASP A 69 -18.47 -25.81 -36.59
C ASP A 69 -19.29 -26.69 -35.62
N GLU A 70 -19.69 -27.90 -36.05
CA GLU A 70 -20.35 -28.90 -35.21
C GLU A 70 -19.45 -29.40 -34.07
N LEU A 71 -18.16 -29.63 -34.35
CA LEU A 71 -17.20 -30.08 -33.34
C LEU A 71 -16.87 -28.95 -32.36
N LYS A 72 -16.73 -27.71 -32.85
CA LYS A 72 -16.56 -26.52 -32.00
C LYS A 72 -17.76 -26.33 -31.07
N ALA A 73 -18.97 -26.40 -31.61
CA ALA A 73 -20.20 -26.31 -30.82
C ALA A 73 -20.32 -27.44 -29.78
N ALA A 74 -19.86 -28.66 -30.12
CA ALA A 74 -19.82 -29.78 -29.19
C ALA A 74 -18.82 -29.54 -28.04
N PHE A 75 -17.65 -28.95 -28.31
CA PHE A 75 -16.69 -28.57 -27.28
C PHE A 75 -17.21 -27.43 -26.41
N GLU A 76 -17.80 -26.39 -26.99
CA GLU A 76 -18.40 -25.28 -26.25
C GLU A 76 -19.55 -25.75 -25.33
N ALA A 77 -20.35 -26.71 -25.79
CA ALA A 77 -21.42 -27.33 -24.99
C ALA A 77 -20.91 -28.10 -23.77
N THR A 78 -19.63 -28.46 -23.70
CA THR A 78 -19.03 -29.06 -22.49
C THR A 78 -18.77 -28.06 -21.37
N GLY A 79 -18.99 -26.76 -21.60
CA GLY A 79 -18.82 -25.70 -20.60
C GLY A 79 -17.36 -25.35 -20.30
N VAL A 80 -16.43 -25.88 -21.08
CA VAL A 80 -15.00 -25.67 -20.92
C VAL A 80 -14.56 -24.54 -21.85
N SER A 81 -14.26 -23.36 -21.31
CA SER A 81 -13.65 -22.28 -22.09
C SER A 81 -12.21 -22.67 -22.45
N GLY A 82 -11.79 -22.41 -23.70
CA GLY A 82 -10.52 -22.89 -24.24
C GLY A 82 -9.29 -22.51 -23.40
N ASP A 83 -9.27 -21.33 -22.80
CA ASP A 83 -8.15 -20.85 -21.97
C ASP A 83 -8.03 -21.62 -20.64
N ALA A 84 -9.15 -21.99 -20.01
CA ALA A 84 -9.17 -22.68 -18.71
C ALA A 84 -8.69 -24.14 -18.80
N VAL A 85 -8.58 -24.70 -20.00
CA VAL A 85 -8.03 -26.05 -20.23
C VAL A 85 -6.53 -26.08 -20.07
N TYR A 86 -5.85 -25.02 -20.54
CA TYR A 86 -4.39 -24.98 -20.59
C TYR A 86 -3.78 -24.59 -19.25
N GLU A 87 -4.45 -23.69 -18.52
CA GLU A 87 -3.95 -23.18 -17.26
C GLU A 87 -5.09 -22.87 -16.30
N THR A 88 -4.98 -23.37 -15.07
CA THR A 88 -5.81 -22.88 -13.97
C THR A 88 -5.21 -21.60 -13.39
N GLN A 89 -6.05 -20.77 -12.76
CA GLN A 89 -5.58 -19.54 -12.10
C GLN A 89 -4.45 -19.80 -11.08
N GLU A 90 -4.53 -20.91 -10.33
CA GLU A 90 -3.50 -21.30 -9.37
C GLU A 90 -2.17 -21.66 -10.05
N GLN A 91 -2.24 -22.37 -11.19
CA GLN A 91 -1.06 -22.70 -11.98
C GLN A 91 -0.38 -21.45 -12.53
N PHE A 92 -1.18 -20.50 -13.03
CA PHE A 92 -0.70 -19.19 -13.46
C PHE A 92 0.04 -18.48 -12.32
N TYR A 93 -0.59 -18.35 -11.15
CA TYR A 93 0.02 -17.71 -9.99
C TYR A 93 1.32 -18.37 -9.57
N ASN A 94 1.37 -19.70 -9.54
CA ASN A 94 2.57 -20.44 -9.17
C ASN A 94 3.72 -20.20 -10.17
N ARG A 95 3.45 -20.37 -11.48
CA ARG A 95 4.46 -20.20 -12.54
C ARG A 95 4.96 -18.75 -12.60
N ARG A 96 4.05 -17.79 -12.53
CA ARG A 96 4.39 -16.37 -12.57
C ARG A 96 5.24 -15.96 -11.37
N ASN A 97 4.86 -16.39 -10.17
CA ASN A 97 5.65 -16.14 -8.96
C ASN A 97 7.07 -16.71 -9.08
N ARG A 98 7.22 -17.97 -9.52
CA ARG A 98 8.54 -18.59 -9.71
C ARG A 98 9.41 -17.86 -10.73
N ALA A 99 8.82 -17.35 -11.81
CA ALA A 99 9.54 -16.57 -12.81
C ALA A 99 10.06 -15.25 -12.22
N LEU A 100 9.22 -14.54 -11.48
CA LEU A 100 9.60 -13.30 -10.79
C LEU A 100 10.64 -13.55 -9.69
N ASP A 101 10.49 -14.60 -8.89
CA ASP A 101 11.45 -14.98 -7.85
C ASP A 101 12.83 -15.27 -8.45
N HIS A 102 12.88 -15.92 -9.61
CA HIS A 102 14.14 -16.13 -10.33
C HIS A 102 14.80 -14.80 -10.76
N LEU A 103 14.01 -13.82 -11.21
CA LEU A 103 14.53 -12.49 -11.56
C LEU A 103 15.03 -11.73 -10.32
N ILE A 104 14.28 -11.78 -9.22
CA ILE A 104 14.63 -11.14 -7.94
C ILE A 104 15.92 -11.76 -7.36
N ALA A 105 16.03 -13.09 -7.40
CA ALA A 105 17.20 -13.81 -6.89
C ALA A 105 18.51 -13.44 -7.60
N ARG A 106 18.45 -12.99 -8.86
CA ARG A 106 19.63 -12.51 -9.60
C ARG A 106 20.28 -11.29 -8.92
N PHE A 107 19.52 -10.56 -8.12
CA PHE A 107 19.97 -9.41 -7.36
C PHE A 107 20.30 -9.75 -5.89
N GLY A 108 20.22 -11.02 -5.50
CA GLY A 108 20.45 -11.45 -4.12
C GLY A 108 19.30 -11.12 -3.17
N GLU A 109 18.13 -10.79 -3.71
CA GLU A 109 16.93 -10.42 -2.94
C GLU A 109 16.00 -11.62 -2.79
N SER A 110 15.11 -11.58 -1.80
CA SER A 110 14.11 -12.63 -1.55
C SER A 110 12.84 -12.07 -0.92
N PHE A 111 11.69 -12.51 -1.44
CA PHE A 111 10.37 -12.15 -0.92
C PHE A 111 9.81 -13.20 0.04
N ASN A 112 10.61 -14.20 0.46
CA ASN A 112 10.13 -15.27 1.33
C ASN A 112 9.57 -14.74 2.65
N ASP A 113 10.29 -13.82 3.31
CA ASP A 113 9.84 -13.22 4.58
C ASP A 113 8.54 -12.43 4.40
N TYR A 114 8.38 -11.74 3.26
CA TYR A 114 7.15 -11.05 2.90
C TYR A 114 5.97 -12.03 2.74
N VAL A 115 6.18 -13.10 1.98
CA VAL A 115 5.17 -14.14 1.76
C VAL A 115 4.79 -14.84 3.07
N PHE A 116 5.75 -15.18 3.92
CA PHE A 116 5.47 -15.77 5.23
C PHE A 116 4.67 -14.82 6.13
N MET A 117 5.02 -13.53 6.13
CA MET A 117 4.27 -12.51 6.85
C MET A 117 2.82 -12.43 6.35
N MET A 118 2.60 -12.41 5.02
CA MET A 118 1.26 -12.40 4.43
C MET A 118 0.44 -13.64 4.84
N TYR A 119 1.06 -14.83 4.86
CA TYR A 119 0.40 -16.05 5.34
C TYR A 119 0.02 -15.95 6.82
N GLN A 120 0.94 -15.49 7.67
CA GLN A 120 0.68 -15.35 9.09
C GLN A 120 -0.47 -14.38 9.36
N MET A 121 -0.52 -13.25 8.65
CA MET A 121 -1.63 -12.30 8.71
C MET A 121 -2.97 -12.93 8.34
N GLN A 122 -3.02 -13.77 7.31
CA GLN A 122 -4.24 -14.45 6.88
C GLN A 122 -4.77 -15.40 7.97
N TYR A 123 -3.88 -16.12 8.68
CA TYR A 123 -4.29 -17.01 9.77
C TYR A 123 -4.74 -16.27 11.03
N GLU A 124 -4.14 -15.11 11.32
CA GLU A 124 -4.44 -14.31 12.52
C GLU A 124 -5.72 -13.47 12.38
N ASN A 125 -6.11 -13.11 11.15
CA ASN A 125 -7.34 -12.38 10.89
C ASN A 125 -8.57 -13.32 10.86
N THR A 126 -9.08 -13.71 12.04
CA THR A 126 -10.33 -14.49 12.16
C THR A 126 -11.57 -13.59 12.23
N GLY A 127 -11.82 -12.76 11.21
CA GLY A 127 -12.97 -11.83 11.15
C GLY A 127 -13.31 -11.34 9.74
N LEU A 128 -14.39 -10.56 9.58
CA LEU A 128 -14.94 -10.08 8.29
C LEU A 128 -14.01 -9.13 7.50
N GLY A 129 -12.86 -8.75 8.05
CA GLY A 129 -11.77 -8.02 7.41
C GLY A 129 -10.59 -8.91 7.02
N THR A 130 -10.86 -10.16 6.63
CA THR A 130 -9.84 -11.08 6.11
C THR A 130 -9.13 -10.46 4.91
N MET A 131 -7.92 -9.92 5.10
CA MET A 131 -6.98 -9.79 4.00
C MET A 131 -6.61 -11.20 3.55
N PHE A 132 -7.28 -11.68 2.51
CA PHE A 132 -6.80 -12.83 1.79
C PHE A 132 -5.51 -12.42 1.07
N ILE A 133 -4.53 -13.31 1.03
CA ILE A 133 -3.41 -13.12 0.10
C ILE A 133 -4.01 -13.14 -1.30
N ASP A 134 -4.13 -11.97 -1.92
CA ASP A 134 -4.31 -11.95 -3.36
C ASP A 134 -2.96 -12.30 -3.98
N ASN A 135 -2.89 -13.47 -4.59
CA ASN A 135 -1.68 -13.88 -5.33
C ASN A 135 -1.36 -12.90 -6.45
N ILE A 136 -2.36 -12.16 -6.94
CA ILE A 136 -2.18 -11.05 -7.88
C ILE A 136 -1.42 -9.91 -7.20
N GLU A 137 -1.81 -9.49 -5.99
CA GLU A 137 -1.11 -8.43 -5.25
C GLU A 137 0.36 -8.79 -5.01
N LEU A 138 0.65 -10.05 -4.62
CA LEU A 138 2.03 -10.52 -4.47
C LEU A 138 2.82 -10.44 -5.78
N ILE A 139 2.19 -10.79 -6.90
CA ILE A 139 2.80 -10.71 -8.23
C ILE A 139 3.06 -9.24 -8.59
N GLU A 140 2.10 -8.36 -8.36
CA GLU A 140 2.22 -6.91 -8.59
C GLU A 140 3.32 -6.29 -7.73
N ASP A 141 3.43 -6.65 -6.46
CA ASP A 141 4.50 -6.20 -5.57
C ASP A 141 5.88 -6.60 -6.08
N LYS A 142 6.04 -7.85 -6.52
CA LYS A 142 7.29 -8.34 -7.11
C LYS A 142 7.62 -7.63 -8.41
N GLN A 143 6.63 -7.38 -9.26
CA GLN A 143 6.80 -6.62 -10.51
C GLN A 143 7.23 -5.18 -10.21
N ASN A 144 6.51 -4.48 -9.34
CA ASN A 144 6.81 -3.12 -8.92
C ASN A 144 8.21 -3.01 -8.30
N PHE A 145 8.61 -3.98 -7.48
CA PHE A 145 9.95 -4.04 -6.90
C PHE A 145 11.04 -4.20 -7.97
N LEU A 146 10.85 -5.12 -8.92
CA LEU A 146 11.80 -5.35 -10.02
C LEU A 146 11.91 -4.14 -10.95
N GLU A 147 10.80 -3.49 -11.29
CA GLU A 147 10.78 -2.28 -12.13
C GLU A 147 11.50 -1.12 -11.45
N ALA A 148 11.27 -0.94 -10.14
CA ALA A 148 11.93 0.10 -9.37
C ALA A 148 13.38 -0.26 -8.99
N TYR A 149 13.81 -1.52 -9.16
CA TYR A 149 15.07 -2.04 -8.61
C TYR A 149 16.31 -1.19 -8.95
N PRO A 150 16.54 -0.76 -10.21
CA PRO A 150 17.69 0.06 -10.55
C PRO A 150 17.74 1.37 -9.75
N GLN A 151 16.58 2.00 -9.53
CA GLN A 151 16.45 3.24 -8.76
C GLN A 151 16.66 2.97 -7.27
N ILE A 152 15.92 2.05 -6.67
CA ILE A 152 15.98 1.79 -5.22
C ILE A 152 17.31 1.20 -4.78
N SER A 153 18.01 0.49 -5.66
CA SER A 153 19.34 -0.08 -5.38
C SER A 153 20.43 0.98 -5.45
N SER A 154 20.46 1.79 -6.53
CA SER A 154 21.49 2.82 -6.72
C SER A 154 21.32 4.01 -5.78
N ASN A 155 20.07 4.38 -5.48
CA ASN A 155 19.76 5.56 -4.66
C ASN A 155 19.56 5.24 -3.17
N ARG A 156 19.79 3.99 -2.71
CA ARG A 156 19.49 3.56 -1.32
C ARG A 156 20.04 4.48 -0.22
N ALA A 157 21.18 5.12 -0.47
CA ALA A 157 21.86 6.01 0.49
C ALA A 157 21.64 7.51 0.20
N ILE A 158 20.77 7.86 -0.74
CA ILE A 158 20.47 9.25 -1.09
C ILE A 158 19.42 9.79 -0.13
N ALA A 159 19.80 10.83 0.60
CA ALA A 159 18.90 11.55 1.50
C ALA A 159 17.90 12.42 0.73
N LYS A 160 16.77 12.71 1.39
CA LYS A 160 15.80 13.68 0.88
C LYS A 160 16.42 15.07 0.81
N ASN A 161 16.33 15.71 -0.35
CA ASN A 161 16.67 17.13 -0.48
C ASN A 161 15.57 18.05 0.08
N TYR A 162 15.71 18.44 1.36
CA TYR A 162 14.79 19.37 2.04
C TYR A 162 14.84 20.81 1.52
N THR A 163 15.81 21.17 0.68
CA THR A 163 15.89 22.51 0.08
C THR A 163 15.08 22.64 -1.20
N LEU A 164 14.35 21.61 -1.64
CA LEU A 164 13.41 21.80 -2.74
C LEU A 164 12.18 22.56 -2.27
N LYS A 165 11.62 23.40 -3.15
CA LYS A 165 10.33 24.03 -2.86
C LYS A 165 9.27 22.94 -2.76
N TRP A 166 8.43 23.01 -1.73
CA TRP A 166 7.30 22.10 -1.59
C TRP A 166 6.43 22.18 -2.84
N PRO A 167 6.06 21.04 -3.46
CA PRO A 167 5.28 21.06 -4.68
C PRO A 167 3.92 21.73 -4.43
N PRO A 168 3.38 22.51 -5.39
CA PRO A 168 2.02 23.05 -5.28
C PRO A 168 1.01 21.92 -5.07
N ASN A 169 -0.20 22.23 -4.58
CA ASN A 169 -1.34 21.30 -4.39
C ASN A 169 -1.81 20.71 -5.73
N THR A 170 -0.97 19.92 -6.39
CA THR A 170 -1.25 19.23 -7.64
C THR A 170 -1.50 17.77 -7.33
N TYR A 171 -2.61 17.25 -7.84
CA TYR A 171 -2.84 15.82 -7.92
C TYR A 171 -1.74 15.21 -8.80
N VAL A 172 -1.02 14.22 -8.27
CA VAL A 172 0.10 13.57 -8.95
C VAL A 172 -0.28 12.13 -9.26
N ALA A 173 -0.16 11.73 -10.52
CA ALA A 173 -0.32 10.34 -10.93
C ALA A 173 0.70 9.44 -10.21
N TYR A 174 0.26 8.26 -9.77
CA TYR A 174 1.01 7.32 -8.92
C TYR A 174 2.43 7.02 -9.39
N SER A 175 2.68 6.98 -10.70
CA SER A 175 3.99 6.68 -11.30
C SER A 175 5.07 7.75 -11.09
N ASN A 176 4.69 9.01 -10.81
CA ASN A 176 5.64 10.12 -10.63
C ASN A 176 5.77 10.59 -9.18
N TYR A 177 5.13 9.89 -8.25
CA TYR A 177 5.01 10.34 -6.86
C TYR A 177 6.37 10.53 -6.17
N TRP A 178 7.23 9.53 -6.24
CA TRP A 178 8.54 9.50 -5.59
C TRP A 178 9.47 10.64 -6.05
N ASN A 179 9.41 10.97 -7.34
CA ASN A 179 10.18 12.06 -7.94
C ASN A 179 9.65 13.44 -7.55
N ILE A 180 8.34 13.62 -7.43
CA ILE A 180 7.74 14.93 -7.12
C ILE A 180 7.91 15.30 -5.65
N PHE A 181 7.81 14.33 -4.75
CA PHE A 181 7.95 14.57 -3.31
C PHE A 181 9.38 14.36 -2.79
N ASN A 182 10.30 13.97 -3.68
CA ASN A 182 11.73 13.85 -3.41
C ASN A 182 11.99 13.02 -2.15
N ILE A 183 11.45 11.80 -2.16
CA ILE A 183 11.57 10.89 -1.03
C ILE A 183 13.01 10.35 -0.98
N GLY A 184 13.56 10.17 0.22
CA GLY A 184 14.90 9.61 0.38
C GLY A 184 14.93 8.15 -0.05
N GLY A 185 16.03 7.70 -0.66
CA GLY A 185 16.10 6.36 -1.25
C GLY A 185 16.03 5.23 -0.23
N TYR A 186 16.45 5.46 1.02
CA TYR A 186 16.21 4.52 2.13
C TYR A 186 14.71 4.27 2.35
N ALA A 187 13.91 5.35 2.42
CA ALA A 187 12.48 5.24 2.64
C ALA A 187 11.77 4.63 1.42
N GLU A 188 12.19 4.97 0.21
CA GLU A 188 11.64 4.38 -1.02
C GLU A 188 11.90 2.86 -1.07
N ARG A 189 13.14 2.43 -0.79
CA ARG A 189 13.51 1.01 -0.77
C ARG A 189 12.75 0.24 0.31
N ALA A 190 12.70 0.76 1.53
CA ALA A 190 11.95 0.14 2.61
C ALA A 190 10.45 0.03 2.27
N ALA A 191 9.85 1.05 1.65
CA ALA A 191 8.47 1.00 1.20
C ALA A 191 8.23 -0.15 0.20
N ARG A 192 9.11 -0.33 -0.80
CA ARG A 192 8.97 -1.42 -1.79
C ARG A 192 9.09 -2.81 -1.17
N LEU A 193 9.96 -3.01 -0.18
CA LEU A 193 10.09 -4.28 0.55
C LEU A 193 8.89 -4.59 1.46
N LEU A 194 8.13 -3.56 1.83
CA LEU A 194 6.89 -3.68 2.59
C LEU A 194 5.65 -3.83 1.70
N GLY A 195 5.79 -3.82 0.38
CA GLY A 195 4.66 -3.79 -0.56
C GLY A 195 3.90 -2.46 -0.53
N ILE A 196 4.53 -1.38 -0.06
CA ILE A 196 3.94 -0.03 -0.03
C ILE A 196 4.19 0.63 -1.38
N ASN A 197 3.24 0.48 -2.29
CA ASN A 197 3.36 0.96 -3.68
C ASN A 197 2.91 2.40 -3.88
N THR A 198 2.14 2.95 -2.94
CA THR A 198 1.68 4.34 -2.99
C THR A 198 2.07 5.06 -1.72
N TRP A 199 2.29 6.37 -1.81
CA TRP A 199 2.65 7.18 -0.65
C TRP A 199 1.90 8.50 -0.72
N PRO A 200 0.62 8.63 -0.37
CA PRO A 200 -0.04 9.91 -0.52
C PRO A 200 0.33 10.85 0.65
N LEU A 201 1.36 11.67 0.47
CA LEU A 201 1.37 13.05 0.99
C LEU A 201 0.27 13.83 0.23
N GLN A 202 -0.98 13.42 0.39
CA GLN A 202 -2.09 14.30 0.11
C GLN A 202 -1.94 15.49 1.06
N PRO A 203 -1.90 16.72 0.55
CA PRO A 203 -2.13 17.89 1.37
C PRO A 203 -3.45 17.65 2.08
N SER A 204 -3.44 17.68 3.39
CA SER A 204 -4.68 17.61 4.13
C SER A 204 -5.52 18.83 3.77
N ASP A 205 -6.67 18.61 3.14
CA ASP A 205 -7.72 19.60 2.90
C ASP A 205 -8.38 20.05 4.23
N TYR A 206 -7.59 20.29 5.29
CA TYR A 206 -8.10 20.74 6.59
C TYR A 206 -8.67 22.16 6.52
N ASP A 207 -8.20 22.99 5.58
CA ASP A 207 -8.53 24.42 5.56
C ASP A 207 -9.82 24.76 4.82
N ASN A 208 -10.45 23.82 4.10
CA ASN A 208 -11.77 24.02 3.48
C ASN A 208 -12.75 22.93 3.90
N PRO A 209 -13.80 23.24 4.69
CA PRO A 209 -14.76 22.26 5.13
C PRO A 209 -15.68 21.85 3.97
N LYS A 210 -15.20 20.97 3.09
CA LYS A 210 -16.06 20.31 2.10
C LYS A 210 -17.13 19.47 2.81
N THR A 211 -18.35 19.48 2.28
CA THR A 211 -19.48 18.66 2.72
C THR A 211 -19.45 17.25 2.13
N TYR A 212 -18.38 16.93 1.41
CA TYR A 212 -18.08 15.65 0.81
C TYR A 212 -16.57 15.41 0.89
N PHE A 213 -16.15 14.17 0.70
CA PHE A 213 -14.75 13.87 0.37
C PHE A 213 -14.69 12.85 -0.76
N ILE A 214 -13.58 12.90 -1.50
CA ILE A 214 -13.31 12.05 -2.65
C ILE A 214 -12.10 11.18 -2.31
N LEU A 215 -12.25 9.88 -2.47
CA LEU A 215 -11.17 8.91 -2.38
C LEU A 215 -10.85 8.46 -3.79
N ASN A 216 -9.61 8.70 -4.22
CA ASN A 216 -9.15 8.23 -5.52
C ASN A 216 -8.57 6.83 -5.34
N VAL A 217 -9.25 5.84 -5.90
CA VAL A 217 -9.00 4.42 -5.69
C VAL A 217 -8.88 3.77 -7.07
N ASN A 218 -7.70 3.24 -7.44
CA ASN A 218 -7.46 2.63 -8.77
C ASN A 218 -7.93 3.48 -9.96
N ASN A 219 -7.68 4.79 -9.92
CA ASN A 219 -8.16 5.79 -10.91
C ASN A 219 -9.68 6.02 -10.96
N GLU A 220 -10.46 5.44 -10.04
CA GLU A 220 -11.87 5.78 -9.81
C GLU A 220 -11.96 6.83 -8.68
N ALA A 221 -12.69 7.91 -8.91
CA ALA A 221 -12.97 8.91 -7.90
C ALA A 221 -14.24 8.51 -7.14
N VAL A 222 -14.07 7.94 -5.96
CA VAL A 222 -15.18 7.49 -5.10
C VAL A 222 -15.59 8.63 -4.19
N ARG A 223 -16.83 9.11 -4.33
CA ARG A 223 -17.35 10.25 -3.57
C ARG A 223 -18.23 9.80 -2.41
N PHE A 224 -18.00 10.40 -1.25
CA PHE A 224 -18.85 10.28 -0.07
C PHE A 224 -19.37 11.65 0.33
N ASP A 225 -20.68 11.75 0.56
CA ASP A 225 -21.35 12.97 1.02
C ASP A 225 -21.69 12.87 2.50
N PHE A 226 -21.42 13.93 3.27
CA PHE A 226 -21.82 14.00 4.68
C PHE A 226 -23.33 14.18 4.80
N VAL A 227 -23.95 13.32 5.59
CA VAL A 227 -25.37 13.44 5.92
C VAL A 227 -25.55 14.58 6.92
N ASN A 228 -26.44 15.53 6.60
CA ASN A 228 -26.71 16.73 7.39
C ASN A 228 -25.42 17.50 7.77
N PRO A 229 -24.70 18.08 6.78
CA PRO A 229 -23.36 18.65 6.99
C PRO A 229 -23.35 19.90 7.87
N GLU A 230 -24.50 20.52 8.14
CA GLU A 230 -24.63 21.67 9.05
C GLU A 230 -24.43 21.29 10.51
N THR A 231 -24.50 20.00 10.85
CA THR A 231 -24.42 19.49 12.24
C THR A 231 -23.13 18.74 12.49
N GLN A 232 -22.34 19.20 13.48
CA GLN A 232 -21.17 18.49 14.01
C GLN A 232 -20.15 18.02 12.95
N LEU A 233 -20.02 18.73 11.83
CA LEU A 233 -19.17 18.34 10.70
C LEU A 233 -17.72 18.00 11.09
N PRO A 234 -17.04 18.73 12.00
CA PRO A 234 -15.68 18.37 12.41
C PRO A 234 -15.60 17.01 13.13
N GLN A 235 -16.59 16.69 13.97
CA GLN A 235 -16.67 15.43 14.70
C GLN A 235 -17.00 14.28 13.75
N LYS A 236 -17.97 14.49 12.84
CA LYS A 236 -18.31 13.54 11.77
C LYS A 236 -17.11 13.23 10.89
N LYS A 237 -16.33 14.24 10.50
CA LYS A 237 -15.08 14.07 9.72
C LYS A 237 -14.05 13.23 10.46
N ARG A 238 -13.79 13.56 11.72
CA ARG A 238 -12.82 12.83 12.55
C ARG A 238 -13.19 11.36 12.68
N TRP A 239 -14.46 11.09 12.97
CA TRP A 239 -14.98 9.75 13.11
C TRP A 239 -14.96 8.99 11.77
N ALA A 240 -15.43 9.61 10.68
CA ALA A 240 -15.40 9.03 9.35
C ALA A 240 -13.98 8.62 8.92
N ASN A 241 -12.99 9.51 9.06
CA ASN A 241 -11.60 9.21 8.67
C ASN A 241 -11.00 8.02 9.42
N THR A 242 -11.51 7.70 10.61
CA THR A 242 -11.01 6.58 11.43
C THR A 242 -11.74 5.28 11.12
N ASN A 243 -13.00 5.35 10.70
CA ASN A 243 -13.91 4.18 10.61
C ASN A 243 -14.31 3.82 9.17
N ILE A 244 -13.89 4.60 8.18
CA ILE A 244 -14.23 4.37 6.76
C ILE A 244 -13.70 3.06 6.18
N ALA A 245 -12.65 2.49 6.77
CA ALA A 245 -12.14 1.18 6.38
C ALA A 245 -12.68 0.03 7.24
N ASP A 246 -13.68 0.29 8.08
CA ASP A 246 -14.29 -0.74 8.91
C ASP A 246 -15.68 -1.09 8.37
N ALA A 247 -15.77 -2.27 7.75
CA ALA A 247 -16.98 -2.80 7.14
C ALA A 247 -18.14 -2.91 8.13
N VAL A 248 -17.85 -3.08 9.44
CA VAL A 248 -18.87 -3.21 10.50
C VAL A 248 -19.71 -1.93 10.65
N ASN A 249 -19.13 -0.78 10.29
CA ASN A 249 -19.81 0.51 10.40
C ASN A 249 -20.66 0.84 9.16
N TYR A 250 -20.73 -0.04 8.17
CA TYR A 250 -21.53 0.18 6.96
C TYR A 250 -22.93 -0.44 7.09
N ALA A 251 -23.94 0.33 6.71
CA ALA A 251 -25.32 -0.11 6.56
C ALA A 251 -25.80 0.11 5.12
N TYR A 252 -26.69 -0.76 4.66
CA TYR A 252 -27.23 -0.73 3.30
C TYR A 252 -28.73 -0.45 3.37
N LYS A 253 -29.17 0.58 2.64
CA LYS A 253 -30.56 1.05 2.67
C LYS A 253 -31.10 1.17 1.26
N GLU A 254 -32.32 0.68 1.07
CA GLU A 254 -33.09 0.88 -0.14
C GLU A 254 -33.89 2.18 -0.02
N GLU A 255 -33.61 3.15 -0.90
CA GLU A 255 -34.33 4.43 -0.91
C GLU A 255 -35.52 4.41 -1.87
N ASN A 256 -35.34 3.72 -3.00
CA ASN A 256 -36.36 3.47 -4.01
C ASN A 256 -36.29 2.00 -4.43
N PRO A 257 -37.36 1.41 -4.99
CA PRO A 257 -37.35 0.02 -5.45
C PRO A 257 -36.17 -0.28 -6.40
N GLY A 258 -35.27 -1.16 -5.98
CA GLY A 258 -34.06 -1.52 -6.74
C GLY A 258 -32.95 -0.47 -6.70
N GLU A 259 -32.97 0.45 -5.73
CA GLU A 259 -31.92 1.46 -5.50
C GLU A 259 -31.37 1.36 -4.08
N VAL A 260 -30.31 0.57 -3.94
CA VAL A 260 -29.60 0.40 -2.67
C VAL A 260 -28.42 1.38 -2.60
N TYR A 261 -28.25 2.02 -1.45
CA TYR A 261 -27.12 2.88 -1.13
C TYR A 261 -26.40 2.39 0.13
N ALA A 262 -25.08 2.63 0.17
CA ALA A 262 -24.24 2.33 1.34
C ALA A 262 -24.04 3.57 2.21
N TYR A 263 -24.16 3.39 3.52
CA TYR A 263 -24.08 4.42 4.54
C TYR A 263 -23.05 4.06 5.61
N LEU A 264 -22.15 4.98 5.96
CA LEU A 264 -21.29 4.83 7.14
C LEU A 264 -22.03 5.36 8.37
N GLN A 265 -22.21 4.53 9.40
CA GLN A 265 -23.04 4.81 10.57
C GLN A 265 -22.28 4.84 11.89
N TYR A 266 -22.60 5.82 12.74
CA TYR A 266 -22.16 5.86 14.13
C TYR A 266 -23.36 5.72 15.07
N SER A 267 -23.38 4.64 15.87
CA SER A 267 -24.47 4.36 16.83
C SER A 267 -25.87 4.45 16.20
N GLY A 268 -26.02 3.93 14.98
CA GLY A 268 -27.27 3.92 14.21
C GLY A 268 -27.61 5.21 13.46
N ASN A 269 -26.81 6.28 13.58
CA ASN A 269 -26.99 7.51 12.82
C ASN A 269 -26.11 7.52 11.56
N ASP A 270 -26.68 7.94 10.43
CA ASP A 270 -25.95 8.06 9.17
C ASP A 270 -24.98 9.25 9.21
N ILE A 271 -23.71 8.98 8.93
CA ILE A 271 -22.64 9.99 8.89
C ILE A 271 -22.29 10.32 7.45
N LEU A 272 -22.12 9.29 6.62
CA LEU A 272 -21.78 9.42 5.20
C LEU A 272 -22.70 8.60 4.33
N LYS A 273 -22.99 9.12 3.14
CA LYS A 273 -23.61 8.39 2.03
C LYS A 273 -22.57 8.20 0.92
N LEU A 274 -22.44 6.99 0.41
CA LEU A 274 -21.68 6.72 -0.81
C LEU A 274 -22.49 7.17 -2.03
N ASP A 275 -21.90 8.00 -2.90
CA ASP A 275 -22.50 8.48 -4.15
C ASP A 275 -22.42 7.40 -5.24
N LYS A 276 -23.02 6.23 -4.97
CA LYS A 276 -23.11 5.09 -5.88
C LYS A 276 -24.37 4.28 -5.60
N LYS A 277 -25.11 3.98 -6.66
CA LYS A 277 -26.33 3.15 -6.63
C LYS A 277 -25.97 1.70 -6.92
N PHE A 278 -26.56 0.78 -6.14
CA PHE A 278 -26.47 -0.67 -6.33
C PHE A 278 -27.85 -1.27 -6.60
N SER A 279 -27.86 -2.40 -7.30
CA SER A 279 -29.09 -3.12 -7.66
C SER A 279 -29.61 -3.98 -6.50
N ASP A 280 -28.71 -4.49 -5.66
CA ASP A 280 -29.04 -5.27 -4.47
C ASP A 280 -28.01 -5.09 -3.33
N ASN A 281 -28.33 -5.63 -2.15
CA ASN A 281 -27.47 -5.55 -0.97
C ASN A 281 -26.16 -6.34 -1.12
N ASN A 282 -26.13 -7.45 -1.85
CA ASN A 282 -24.92 -8.26 -2.01
C ASN A 282 -23.90 -7.56 -2.91
N GLU A 283 -24.36 -6.90 -3.97
CA GLU A 283 -23.54 -6.05 -4.84
C GLU A 283 -22.93 -4.91 -4.02
N ALA A 284 -23.72 -4.24 -3.18
CA ALA A 284 -23.25 -3.16 -2.31
C ALA A 284 -22.21 -3.65 -1.29
N VAL A 285 -22.45 -4.80 -0.65
CA VAL A 285 -21.49 -5.43 0.29
C VAL A 285 -20.19 -5.79 -0.41
N GLY A 286 -20.26 -6.47 -1.56
CA GLY A 286 -19.09 -6.85 -2.34
C GLY A 286 -18.27 -5.64 -2.79
N TYR A 287 -18.94 -4.57 -3.23
CA TYR A 287 -18.27 -3.33 -3.60
C TYR A 287 -17.61 -2.64 -2.40
N ILE A 288 -18.28 -2.55 -1.25
CA ILE A 288 -17.70 -1.94 -0.04
C ILE A 288 -16.49 -2.73 0.46
N ASN A 289 -16.53 -4.07 0.46
CA ASN A 289 -15.39 -4.87 0.85
C ASN A 289 -14.17 -4.61 -0.05
N LYS A 290 -14.38 -4.62 -1.37
CA LYS A 290 -13.33 -4.29 -2.35
C LYS A 290 -12.84 -2.85 -2.21
N LEU A 291 -13.75 -1.92 -1.92
CA LEU A 291 -13.40 -0.53 -1.66
C LEU A 291 -12.52 -0.43 -0.42
N ILE A 292 -12.89 -1.05 0.69
CA ILE A 292 -12.14 -1.05 1.95
C ILE A 292 -10.73 -1.62 1.76
N GLU A 293 -10.60 -2.75 1.06
CA GLU A 293 -9.30 -3.34 0.70
C GLU A 293 -8.44 -2.31 -0.05
N THR A 294 -9.02 -1.66 -1.04
CA THR A 294 -8.29 -0.67 -1.85
C THR A 294 -8.09 0.67 -1.10
N LEU A 295 -8.93 0.98 -0.11
CA LEU A 295 -8.81 2.15 0.75
C LEU A 295 -7.69 2.01 1.77
N ALA A 296 -7.28 0.79 2.13
CA ALA A 296 -6.10 0.63 2.98
C ALA A 296 -4.83 1.14 2.29
N LEU A 297 -4.66 0.86 0.99
CA LEU A 297 -3.47 1.19 0.20
C LEU A 297 -3.01 2.66 0.27
N PRO A 298 -3.88 3.69 0.11
CA PRO A 298 -3.46 5.08 0.27
C PRO A 298 -3.14 5.45 1.73
N TYR A 299 -3.55 4.70 2.74
CA TYR A 299 -3.14 4.99 4.12
C TYR A 299 -1.88 4.25 4.54
N GLU A 300 -1.34 3.42 3.66
CA GLU A 300 -0.06 2.76 3.86
C GLU A 300 1.06 3.69 3.42
N TYR A 301 1.54 4.49 4.36
CA TYR A 301 2.74 5.29 4.20
C TYR A 301 3.41 5.43 5.56
N PHE A 302 4.65 5.90 5.55
CA PHE A 302 5.33 6.27 6.78
C PHE A 302 5.97 7.64 6.65
N TYR A 303 6.75 8.08 7.62
CA TYR A 303 7.64 9.22 7.49
C TYR A 303 8.98 8.84 8.07
N CYS A 304 10.06 9.14 7.36
CA CYS A 304 11.41 9.04 7.89
C CYS A 304 11.93 10.44 8.18
N LEU A 305 12.23 10.72 9.44
CA LEU A 305 12.74 12.01 9.89
C LEU A 305 14.06 11.81 10.63
N GLU A 306 15.14 12.33 10.04
CA GLU A 306 16.46 12.36 10.64
C GLU A 306 16.49 13.40 11.75
N HIS A 307 16.90 13.02 12.96
CA HIS A 307 16.86 13.93 14.10
C HIS A 307 17.85 15.07 13.95
N ILE A 308 18.98 14.85 13.27
CA ILE A 308 19.99 15.90 13.05
C ILE A 308 19.44 17.16 12.36
N LEU A 309 18.37 17.01 11.56
CA LEU A 309 17.68 18.14 10.91
C LEU A 309 16.85 18.98 11.88
N LEU A 310 16.54 18.42 13.05
CA LEU A 310 15.81 19.08 14.13
C LEU A 310 16.75 19.75 15.14
N ARG A 311 18.08 19.67 14.93
CA ARG A 311 19.03 20.36 15.80
C ARG A 311 18.92 21.88 15.57
N PRO A 312 18.73 22.70 16.62
CA PRO A 312 18.64 24.14 16.45
C PRO A 312 19.97 24.71 15.93
N PHE A 313 19.87 25.74 15.08
CA PHE A 313 21.02 26.48 14.53
C PHE A 313 21.37 27.67 15.44
N GLU A 314 22.58 28.22 15.32
CA GLU A 314 23.01 29.40 16.12
C GLU A 314 22.09 30.61 15.95
N SER A 315 21.49 30.77 14.77
CA SER A 315 20.48 31.80 14.47
C SER A 315 19.20 31.65 15.30
N MET A 316 18.96 30.46 15.86
CA MET A 316 17.81 30.12 16.68
C MET A 316 18.06 30.37 18.18
N THR A 317 19.31 30.63 18.58
CA THR A 317 19.71 30.74 20.00
C THR A 317 20.11 32.17 20.40
N GLN A 318 20.03 33.16 19.50
CA GLN A 318 20.57 34.51 19.73
C GLN A 318 19.64 35.47 20.51
N GLU A 319 18.36 35.16 20.70
CA GLU A 319 17.39 36.11 21.29
C GLU A 319 16.90 35.79 22.71
N GLU A 320 17.31 34.70 23.35
CA GLU A 320 16.73 34.29 24.64
C GLU A 320 17.77 34.26 25.76
N GLU A 321 17.54 35.07 26.79
CA GLU A 321 18.24 35.00 28.08
C GLU A 321 18.29 33.54 28.57
N PRO A 322 19.42 33.07 29.14
CA PRO A 322 19.59 31.67 29.57
C PRO A 322 18.55 31.20 30.61
N ASP A 323 17.84 32.12 31.27
CA ASP A 323 16.77 31.84 32.24
C ASP A 323 15.36 31.80 31.62
N ASN A 324 15.21 31.94 30.29
CA ASN A 324 13.90 31.81 29.63
C ASN A 324 13.47 30.34 29.58
N PRO A 325 12.34 29.95 30.22
CA PRO A 325 11.86 28.56 30.21
C PRO A 325 11.50 28.05 28.80
N ASN A 326 11.35 28.94 27.81
CA ASN A 326 11.15 28.57 26.42
C ASN A 326 12.43 28.12 25.69
N HIS A 327 13.63 28.36 26.24
CA HIS A 327 14.90 27.95 25.62
C HIS A 327 15.03 26.41 25.50
N LEU A 328 14.41 25.66 26.41
CA LEU A 328 14.35 24.19 26.31
C LEU A 328 13.27 23.68 25.33
N SER A 329 12.34 24.53 24.90
CA SER A 329 11.27 24.14 23.96
C SER A 329 11.74 23.93 22.52
N ASP A 330 12.97 24.39 22.22
CA ASP A 330 13.67 24.21 20.95
C ASP A 330 14.48 22.91 20.88
N LEU A 331 14.52 22.12 21.96
CA LEU A 331 15.28 20.88 22.02
C LEU A 331 14.38 19.65 22.03
N LEU A 332 14.85 18.58 21.40
CA LEU A 332 14.20 17.28 21.52
C LEU A 332 14.28 16.79 22.98
N PRO A 333 13.19 16.21 23.52
CA PRO A 333 13.18 15.72 24.88
C PRO A 333 14.18 14.57 25.05
N VAL A 334 14.87 14.58 26.19
CA VAL A 334 15.82 13.55 26.61
C VAL A 334 15.28 12.84 27.85
N CYS A 335 15.48 11.52 27.94
CA CYS A 335 15.16 10.78 29.16
C CYS A 335 16.20 11.08 30.24
N LEU A 336 15.78 11.75 31.32
CA LEU A 336 16.65 12.17 32.44
C LEU A 336 16.37 11.40 33.74
N GLY A 337 15.65 10.27 33.69
CA GLY A 337 15.31 9.48 34.89
C GLY A 337 16.47 8.64 35.43
N ASP A 338 16.42 8.26 36.71
CA ASP A 338 17.47 7.50 37.42
C ASP A 338 17.79 6.13 36.78
N ASP A 339 16.85 5.56 36.01
CA ASP A 339 17.01 4.30 35.28
C ASP A 339 17.74 4.47 33.91
N CYS A 340 18.10 5.70 33.53
CA CYS A 340 18.75 6.03 32.26
C CYS A 340 20.28 5.86 32.34
N GLN A 341 20.77 4.66 32.66
CA GLN A 341 22.19 4.35 32.89
C GLN A 341 23.03 4.22 31.59
N GLY A 342 22.66 4.89 30.51
CA GLY A 342 23.34 4.78 29.21
C GLY A 342 23.81 6.12 28.64
N GLU A 343 25.11 6.23 28.33
CA GLU A 343 25.69 7.39 27.62
C GLU A 343 25.01 7.66 26.27
N SER A 344 24.37 6.66 25.66
CA SER A 344 23.58 6.78 24.42
C SER A 344 22.27 7.58 24.57
N GLY A 345 21.85 7.86 25.81
CA GLY A 345 20.63 8.60 26.13
C GLY A 345 20.78 10.12 26.04
N THR A 346 22.00 10.66 26.13
CA THR A 346 22.22 12.10 26.37
C THR A 346 22.10 12.97 25.12
N ASP A 347 22.32 12.43 23.92
CA ASP A 347 22.19 13.15 22.65
C ASP A 347 21.00 12.63 21.83
N PRO A 348 19.88 13.37 21.70
CA PRO A 348 18.72 12.94 20.94
C PRO A 348 18.87 13.12 19.41
N TYR A 349 19.96 13.74 18.93
CA TYR A 349 20.13 14.15 17.53
C TYR A 349 21.06 13.24 16.72
N SER A 350 22.26 12.98 17.25
CA SER A 350 23.29 12.27 16.47
C SER A 350 22.88 10.84 16.19
N PHE A 351 23.04 10.43 14.93
CA PHE A 351 22.79 9.08 14.44
C PHE A 351 21.42 8.50 14.86
N LYS A 352 20.40 9.35 14.96
CA LYS A 352 19.03 8.95 15.31
C LYS A 352 18.06 9.39 14.22
N ALA A 353 17.10 8.55 13.91
CA ALA A 353 15.98 8.89 13.05
C ALA A 353 14.69 8.27 13.59
N SER A 354 13.56 8.93 13.32
CA SER A 354 12.24 8.42 13.64
C SER A 354 11.50 7.97 12.39
N ILE A 355 10.93 6.77 12.45
CA ILE A 355 9.97 6.26 11.47
C ILE A 355 8.58 6.40 12.08
N VAL A 356 7.68 7.16 11.46
CA VAL A 356 6.32 7.41 11.96
C VAL A 356 5.30 6.78 11.01
N LEU A 357 4.51 5.82 11.50
CA LEU A 357 3.53 5.03 10.73
C LEU A 357 2.12 5.15 11.32
N PRO A 358 1.06 5.09 10.51
CA PRO A 358 -0.31 5.09 11.01
C PRO A 358 -0.68 3.72 11.62
N GLY A 359 -0.78 3.63 12.93
CA GLY A 359 -1.04 2.36 13.63
C GLY A 359 -2.48 1.84 13.62
N TRP A 360 -3.43 2.55 12.97
CA TRP A 360 -4.87 2.28 13.11
C TRP A 360 -5.54 1.64 11.89
N MET A 361 -4.84 1.44 10.77
CA MET A 361 -5.48 1.10 9.49
C MET A 361 -4.81 -0.08 8.77
N GLY A 362 -5.63 -0.90 8.11
CA GLY A 362 -5.17 -2.00 7.27
C GLY A 362 -4.21 -2.95 7.99
N ARG A 363 -3.16 -3.37 7.28
CA ARG A 363 -2.14 -4.30 7.80
C ARG A 363 -1.30 -3.73 8.93
N PHE A 364 -1.32 -2.40 9.14
CA PHE A 364 -0.59 -1.76 10.22
C PHE A 364 -1.23 -1.98 11.60
N THR A 365 -2.42 -2.56 11.68
CA THR A 365 -3.02 -3.05 12.93
C THR A 365 -2.49 -4.43 13.34
N ASN A 366 -2.00 -5.23 12.38
CA ASN A 366 -1.55 -6.58 12.63
C ASN A 366 -0.12 -6.61 13.21
N ILE A 367 0.06 -7.28 14.34
CA ILE A 367 1.35 -7.34 15.06
C ILE A 367 2.43 -8.07 14.25
N SER A 368 2.07 -9.08 13.48
CA SER A 368 3.00 -9.84 12.64
C SER A 368 3.54 -9.00 11.50
N PHE A 369 2.68 -8.20 10.86
CA PHE A 369 3.11 -7.17 9.92
C PHE A 369 4.06 -6.16 10.58
N ARG A 370 3.72 -5.65 11.77
CA ARG A 370 4.58 -4.68 12.48
C ARG A 370 5.97 -5.23 12.77
N LYS A 371 6.06 -6.47 13.24
CA LYS A 371 7.34 -7.15 13.50
C LYS A 371 8.16 -7.30 12.22
N TYR A 372 7.52 -7.72 11.13
CA TYR A 372 8.16 -7.79 9.82
C TYR A 372 8.66 -6.40 9.37
N ALA A 373 7.81 -5.38 9.47
CA ALA A 373 8.15 -4.02 9.06
C ALA A 373 9.31 -3.43 9.87
N GLU A 374 9.29 -3.60 11.19
CA GLU A 374 10.38 -3.17 12.06
C GLU A 374 11.69 -3.88 11.75
N LYS A 375 11.64 -5.18 11.40
CA LYS A 375 12.82 -5.93 10.94
C LYS A 375 13.38 -5.32 9.66
N ILE A 376 12.54 -5.07 8.66
CA ILE A 376 12.95 -4.48 7.37
C ILE A 376 13.56 -3.09 7.58
N PHE A 377 12.91 -2.21 8.34
CA PHE A 377 13.46 -0.88 8.65
C PHE A 377 14.85 -0.97 9.28
N ARG A 378 15.05 -1.88 10.24
CA ARG A 378 16.35 -2.04 10.91
C ARG A 378 17.41 -2.66 10.01
N GLN A 379 17.03 -3.57 9.12
CA GLN A 379 17.97 -4.21 8.18
C GLN A 379 18.44 -3.26 7.08
N GLU A 380 17.55 -2.37 6.62
CA GLU A 380 17.87 -1.40 5.58
C GLU A 380 18.58 -0.15 6.13
N ALA A 381 18.49 0.10 7.43
CA ALA A 381 19.14 1.23 8.06
C ALA A 381 20.67 1.06 8.09
N PRO A 382 21.45 2.16 7.96
CA PRO A 382 22.88 2.10 8.24
C PRO A 382 23.13 1.64 9.68
N ALA A 383 24.12 0.77 9.89
CA ALA A 383 24.38 0.14 11.19
C ALA A 383 24.64 1.13 12.35
N HIS A 384 25.08 2.34 12.04
CA HIS A 384 25.35 3.39 13.03
C HIS A 384 24.09 4.21 13.37
N VAL A 385 23.00 4.12 12.61
CA VAL A 385 21.78 4.90 12.81
C VAL A 385 20.79 4.11 13.67
N LEU A 386 20.40 4.69 14.80
CA LEU A 386 19.34 4.17 15.65
C LEU A 386 17.97 4.65 15.14
N LEU A 387 17.08 3.70 14.84
CA LEU A 387 15.70 3.98 14.48
C LEU A 387 14.76 3.89 15.68
N LYS A 388 14.02 4.98 15.92
CA LYS A 388 12.80 5.01 16.74
C LYS A 388 11.61 4.77 15.83
N ILE A 389 10.92 3.64 15.97
CA ILE A 389 9.77 3.28 15.14
C ILE A 389 8.49 3.54 15.95
N CYS A 390 7.64 4.41 15.42
CA CYS A 390 6.44 4.91 16.06
C CYS A 390 5.19 4.51 15.26
N TRP A 391 4.35 3.64 15.81
CA TRP A 391 3.03 3.28 15.28
C TRP A 391 1.98 4.16 15.94
N VAL A 392 1.61 5.28 15.33
CA VAL A 392 0.85 6.35 16.00
C VAL A 392 -0.63 6.31 15.67
N GLY A 393 -1.49 6.84 16.56
CA GLY A 393 -2.92 6.96 16.31
C GLY A 393 -3.28 8.07 15.31
N THR A 394 -4.56 8.14 14.93
CA THR A 394 -5.08 9.12 13.95
C THR A 394 -4.81 10.56 14.37
N GLU A 395 -4.97 10.88 15.66
CA GLU A 395 -4.81 12.23 16.21
C GLU A 395 -3.35 12.67 16.15
N ASP A 396 -2.45 11.85 16.68
CA ASP A 396 -1.01 12.06 16.69
C ASP A 396 -0.45 12.18 15.26
N MET A 397 -0.87 11.28 14.35
CA MET A 397 -0.45 11.34 12.95
C MET A 397 -0.96 12.59 12.25
N THR A 398 -2.19 13.02 12.54
CA THR A 398 -2.76 14.25 11.95
C THR A 398 -1.95 15.48 12.39
N ALA A 399 -1.67 15.59 13.69
CA ALA A 399 -0.86 16.67 14.25
C ALA A 399 0.56 16.64 13.65
N PHE A 400 1.17 15.45 13.59
CA PHE A 400 2.52 15.25 13.05
C PHE A 400 2.60 15.62 11.58
N LYS A 401 1.69 15.11 10.75
CA LYS A 401 1.63 15.38 9.32
C LYS A 401 1.54 16.89 9.06
N LYS A 402 0.68 17.60 9.79
CA LYS A 402 0.56 19.06 9.67
C LYS A 402 1.88 19.75 10.02
N ALA A 403 2.44 19.47 11.19
CA ALA A 403 3.69 20.09 11.65
C ALA A 403 4.86 19.79 10.72
N TYR A 404 4.99 18.54 10.24
CA TYR A 404 6.05 18.12 9.32
C TYR A 404 5.94 18.81 7.96
N ILE A 405 4.74 18.92 7.39
CA ILE A 405 4.51 19.62 6.12
C ILE A 405 4.83 21.11 6.27
N ASP A 406 4.35 21.75 7.33
CA ASP A 406 4.60 23.18 7.58
C ASP A 406 6.08 23.46 7.82
N TRP A 407 6.79 22.57 8.51
CA TRP A 407 8.25 22.62 8.65
C TRP A 407 8.97 22.47 7.31
N CYS A 408 8.60 21.47 6.48
CA CYS A 408 9.19 21.29 5.14
C CYS A 408 8.97 22.52 4.25
N LYS A 409 7.77 23.12 4.27
CA LYS A 409 7.44 24.32 3.49
C LYS A 409 8.27 25.54 3.87
N SER A 410 8.60 25.71 5.16
CA SER A 410 9.41 26.84 5.62
C SER A 410 10.92 26.59 5.55
N TYR A 411 11.37 25.33 5.50
CA TYR A 411 12.79 24.97 5.55
C TYR A 411 13.62 25.55 4.40
N ASN A 412 13.15 25.47 3.14
CA ASN A 412 13.88 26.05 2.00
C ASN A 412 14.11 27.57 2.19
N GLY A 413 13.06 28.32 2.55
CA GLY A 413 13.15 29.76 2.77
C GLY A 413 14.10 30.10 3.91
N PHE A 414 14.01 29.35 5.01
CA PHE A 414 14.92 29.47 6.15
C PHE A 414 16.38 29.27 5.76
N ARG A 415 16.72 28.19 5.04
CA ARG A 415 18.10 27.92 4.60
C ARG A 415 18.66 29.03 3.71
N ILE A 416 17.82 29.66 2.87
CA ILE A 416 18.23 30.80 2.04
C ILE A 416 18.42 32.08 2.88
N ALA A 417 17.59 32.31 3.90
CA ALA A 417 17.74 33.45 4.79
C ALA A 417 19.00 33.31 5.67
N GLU A 418 19.26 32.11 6.18
CA GLU A 418 20.41 31.81 7.02
C GLU A 418 21.76 32.08 6.32
N THR A 419 21.88 31.80 5.01
CA THR A 419 23.12 32.11 4.27
C THR A 419 23.42 33.60 4.19
N LYS A 420 22.40 34.46 4.30
CA LYS A 420 22.56 35.92 4.30
C LYS A 420 22.96 36.46 5.68
N LYS A 421 22.84 35.65 6.73
CA LYS A 421 23.08 36.04 8.13
C LYS A 421 22.23 37.24 8.59
N ASP A 422 21.07 37.44 7.97
CA ASP A 422 20.07 38.43 8.40
C ASP A 422 19.04 37.72 9.28
N TYR A 423 19.30 37.71 10.59
CA TYR A 423 18.51 36.96 11.57
C TYR A 423 17.19 37.65 11.94
N THR A 424 16.96 38.88 11.46
CA THR A 424 15.70 39.62 11.65
C THR A 424 14.65 39.29 10.60
N ASP A 425 14.98 38.44 9.62
CA ASP A 425 14.08 38.06 8.53
C ASP A 425 12.83 37.33 9.07
N PRO A 426 11.60 37.81 8.76
CA PRO A 426 10.36 37.14 9.19
C PRO A 426 10.25 35.68 8.74
N VAL A 427 11.00 35.28 7.71
CA VAL A 427 11.11 33.88 7.27
C VAL A 427 11.74 33.00 8.35
N ILE A 428 12.74 33.49 9.08
CA ILE A 428 13.41 32.77 10.16
C ILE A 428 12.43 32.58 11.33
N ALA A 429 11.77 33.66 11.77
CA ALA A 429 10.75 33.60 12.83
C ALA A 429 9.61 32.62 12.49
N LYS A 430 9.17 32.60 11.23
CA LYS A 430 8.16 31.63 10.75
C LYS A 430 8.67 30.19 10.82
N HIS A 431 9.92 29.94 10.42
CA HIS A 431 10.48 28.59 10.49
C HIS A 431 10.67 28.12 11.93
N LEU A 432 11.16 28.98 12.82
CA LEU A 432 11.30 28.70 14.26
C LEU A 432 9.97 28.25 14.87
N LYS A 433 8.89 28.98 14.59
CA LYS A 433 7.55 28.59 15.04
C LYS A 433 7.17 27.18 14.56
N ASN A 434 7.39 26.88 13.28
CA ASN A 434 7.07 25.57 12.71
C ASN A 434 7.98 24.45 13.27
N HIS A 435 9.24 24.78 13.57
CA HIS A 435 10.22 23.87 14.15
C HIS A 435 9.86 23.48 15.59
N ARG A 436 9.52 24.47 16.44
CA ARG A 436 9.01 24.26 17.80
C ARG A 436 7.77 23.38 17.82
N GLU A 437 6.84 23.62 16.91
CA GLU A 437 5.62 22.80 16.81
C GLU A 437 5.95 21.35 16.41
N LEU A 438 6.89 21.14 15.48
CA LEU A 438 7.33 19.79 15.09
C LEU A 438 8.02 19.07 16.25
N ILE A 439 8.90 19.73 16.99
CA ILE A 439 9.57 19.15 18.19
C ILE A 439 8.54 18.76 19.24
N LYS A 440 7.59 19.64 19.54
CA LYS A 440 6.51 19.39 20.49
C LYS A 440 5.69 18.16 20.09
N VAL A 441 5.27 18.06 18.84
CA VAL A 441 4.48 16.92 18.36
C VAL A 441 5.32 15.63 18.36
N MET A 442 6.60 15.70 17.99
CA MET A 442 7.53 14.56 18.05
C MET A 442 7.68 13.99 19.47
N GLY A 443 7.66 14.86 20.49
CA GLY A 443 7.68 14.46 21.90
C GLY A 443 6.39 13.82 22.41
N GLN A 444 5.26 14.03 21.72
CA GLN A 444 3.94 13.54 22.09
C GLN A 444 3.55 12.22 21.38
N LEU A 445 4.33 11.77 20.40
CA LEU A 445 4.02 10.56 19.64
C LEU A 445 4.03 9.32 20.56
N ASN A 446 2.89 8.64 20.62
CA ASN A 446 2.75 7.39 21.37
C ASN A 446 2.45 6.21 20.45
N ASN A 447 2.99 5.05 20.79
CA ASN A 447 2.66 3.81 20.11
C ASN A 447 1.24 3.35 20.48
N THR A 448 0.39 3.18 19.47
CA THR A 448 -0.92 2.56 19.61
C THR A 448 -0.82 1.08 19.35
N TYR A 449 -1.29 0.26 20.28
CA TYR A 449 -1.35 -1.19 20.12
C TYR A 449 -2.81 -1.64 20.00
N PRO A 450 -3.09 -2.73 19.26
CA PRO A 450 -4.43 -3.30 19.21
C PRO A 450 -4.90 -3.73 20.62
N PRO A 451 -6.21 -3.73 20.88
CA PRO A 451 -6.75 -4.21 22.14
C PRO A 451 -6.48 -5.72 22.28
N GLY A 452 -6.03 -6.12 23.46
CA GLY A 452 -5.93 -7.54 23.84
C GLY A 452 -7.12 -7.94 24.71
N HIS A 453 -7.55 -9.19 24.59
CA HIS A 453 -8.62 -9.76 25.41
C HIS A 453 -8.07 -10.75 26.45
N LEU A 454 -8.60 -10.68 27.67
CA LEU A 454 -8.39 -11.71 28.70
C LEU A 454 -9.32 -12.88 28.37
N TYR A 455 -8.75 -14.07 28.21
CA TYR A 455 -9.51 -15.31 28.06
C TYR A 455 -9.63 -16.02 29.40
N ASP A 456 -10.78 -16.64 29.62
CA ASP A 456 -10.94 -17.61 30.71
C ASP A 456 -10.15 -18.87 30.38
N CYS A 457 -9.69 -19.60 31.40
CA CYS A 457 -8.82 -20.78 31.29
C CYS A 457 -9.41 -21.94 30.45
N HIS A 458 -10.66 -21.81 30.01
CA HIS A 458 -11.42 -22.80 29.24
C HIS A 458 -11.68 -22.39 27.77
N SER A 459 -11.44 -21.14 27.37
CA SER A 459 -11.57 -20.69 25.98
C SER A 459 -10.21 -20.70 25.27
N SER A 460 -10.16 -21.32 24.08
CA SER A 460 -8.92 -21.52 23.33
C SER A 460 -8.25 -20.19 22.95
N GLU A 461 -6.93 -20.11 23.13
CA GLU A 461 -5.98 -19.02 22.82
C GLU A 461 -5.91 -18.60 21.33
N LYS A 462 -7.04 -18.35 20.66
CA LYS A 462 -7.04 -18.20 19.18
C LYS A 462 -7.19 -16.78 18.66
N SER A 463 -7.66 -15.82 19.44
CA SER A 463 -7.78 -14.41 18.98
C SER A 463 -7.11 -13.45 19.97
N SER A 464 -6.21 -12.58 19.52
CA SER A 464 -5.73 -11.39 20.27
C SER A 464 -5.45 -11.56 21.79
N PRO A 465 -4.51 -12.40 22.22
CA PRO A 465 -4.11 -12.50 23.62
C PRO A 465 -3.49 -11.18 24.12
N ILE A 466 -3.64 -10.88 25.41
CA ILE A 466 -2.94 -9.75 26.03
C ILE A 466 -1.45 -10.05 26.09
N ILE A 467 -0.65 -9.16 25.48
CA ILE A 467 0.80 -9.20 25.52
C ILE A 467 1.26 -7.91 26.18
N LEU A 468 1.91 -8.02 27.34
CA LEU A 468 2.46 -6.86 28.05
C LEU A 468 3.38 -6.05 27.12
N GLY A 469 3.09 -4.74 27.01
CA GLY A 469 3.82 -3.82 26.13
C GLY A 469 3.46 -3.89 24.65
N ASN A 470 2.56 -4.80 24.23
CA ASN A 470 2.15 -4.98 22.83
C ASN A 470 0.62 -5.05 22.62
N SER A 471 -0.17 -4.84 23.67
CA SER A 471 -1.63 -4.76 23.62
C SER A 471 -2.15 -3.73 24.60
N VAL A 472 -3.18 -2.98 24.21
CA VAL A 472 -3.94 -2.13 25.15
C VAL A 472 -4.96 -3.01 25.88
N LEU A 473 -5.20 -2.78 27.17
CA LEU A 473 -6.31 -3.43 27.88
C LEU A 473 -7.62 -3.05 27.18
N GLY A 474 -8.30 -4.02 26.57
CA GLY A 474 -9.62 -3.80 26.01
C GLY A 474 -10.63 -3.43 27.12
N ASN A 475 -11.68 -2.70 26.75
CA ASN A 475 -12.83 -2.55 27.65
C ASN A 475 -13.49 -3.92 27.81
N LEU A 476 -13.78 -4.28 29.07
CA LEU A 476 -14.43 -5.53 29.49
C LEU A 476 -15.79 -5.75 28.81
#